data_AF-A0AAW7CXX5-F1
#
_entry.id   AF-A0AAW7CXX5-F1
#
_cell.length_a   1.000
_cell.length_b   1.000
_cell.length_c   1.000
_cell.angle_alpha   90.00
_cell.angle_beta   90.00
_cell.angle_gamma   90.00
#
_symmetry.space_group_name_H-M   'P 1'
#
loop_
_entity.id
_entity.type
_entity.pdbx_description
1 polymer ?
#
loop_
_entity_poly.entity_id
_entity_poly.type
_entity_poly.pdbx_seq_one_letter_code
_entity_poly.pdbx_strand_id
1 'polypeptide(L)'
;MKKISIEIKWGVIFSVVGLLWMVLEKVAGLHGPYIDYHLYLTNLFAIPAIVVMVLALKDKKKNFYEGDMTYGEGMLSGVVLSLVIAILSPLTQWITSYIITPEFFPNVIKRSVELGFYANEADAASYFNYGNYARQGFLMALMMGVITTAIVMIFIKSKSKK
;
A
#
# COMPACT_ATOMS: atom_id res chain seq x y z
N MET A 1 1.75 -21.55 -13.38
CA MET A 1 1.86 -20.80 -12.11
C MET A 1 3.30 -20.45 -11.68
N LYS A 2 4.36 -21.11 -12.18
CA LYS A 2 5.75 -20.80 -11.76
C LYS A 2 6.23 -19.35 -12.03
N LYS A 3 5.71 -18.69 -13.09
CA LYS A 3 6.17 -17.38 -13.55
C LYS A 3 5.82 -16.18 -12.63
N ILE A 4 4.76 -16.26 -11.83
CA ILE A 4 4.29 -15.14 -10.97
C ILE A 4 4.40 -15.44 -9.47
N SER A 5 5.03 -16.56 -9.12
CA SER A 5 5.12 -17.03 -7.72
C SER A 5 5.85 -16.05 -6.81
N ILE A 6 6.88 -15.37 -7.33
CA ILE A 6 7.65 -14.35 -6.61
C ILE A 6 6.75 -13.14 -6.31
N GLU A 7 6.00 -12.66 -7.30
CA GLU A 7 5.06 -11.55 -7.14
C GLU A 7 3.96 -11.86 -6.13
N ILE A 8 3.40 -13.08 -6.16
CA ILE A 8 2.41 -13.51 -5.16
C ILE A 8 3.00 -13.51 -3.76
N LYS A 9 4.18 -14.13 -3.58
CA LYS A 9 4.89 -14.16 -2.28
C LYS A 9 5.12 -12.75 -1.75
N TRP A 10 5.63 -11.84 -2.59
CA TRP A 10 5.91 -10.47 -2.18
C TRP A 10 4.65 -9.63 -1.98
N GLY A 11 3.58 -9.89 -2.73
CA GLY A 11 2.28 -9.26 -2.48
C GLY A 11 1.73 -9.62 -1.09
N VAL A 12 1.83 -10.88 -0.68
CA VAL A 12 1.46 -11.32 0.68
C VAL A 12 2.34 -10.64 1.74
N ILE A 13 3.66 -10.61 1.54
CA ILE A 13 4.59 -9.92 2.46
C ILE A 13 4.23 -8.43 2.57
N PHE A 14 3.96 -7.76 1.45
CA PHE A 14 3.56 -6.36 1.42
C PHE A 14 2.27 -6.14 2.22
N SER A 15 1.26 -6.98 2.02
CA SER A 15 0.01 -6.93 2.78
C SER A 15 0.22 -7.10 4.29
N VAL A 16 1.09 -8.04 4.70
CA VAL A 16 1.44 -8.22 6.11
C VAL A 16 2.15 -6.99 6.69
N VAL A 17 3.11 -6.43 5.96
CA VAL A 17 3.81 -5.19 6.37
C VAL A 17 2.82 -4.02 6.48
N GLY A 18 1.84 -3.92 5.57
CA GLY A 18 0.76 -2.94 5.65
C GLY A 18 -0.09 -3.11 6.90
N LEU A 19 -0.51 -4.33 7.23
CA LEU A 19 -1.29 -4.59 8.45
C LEU A 19 -0.48 -4.30 9.72
N LEU A 20 0.81 -4.65 9.76
CA LEU A 20 1.70 -4.31 10.87
C LEU A 20 1.82 -2.79 11.04
N TRP A 21 1.87 -2.05 9.93
CA TRP A 21 1.88 -0.59 9.97
C TRP A 21 0.57 -0.02 10.55
N MET A 22 -0.59 -0.58 10.19
CA MET A 22 -1.87 -0.18 10.77
C MET A 22 -1.94 -0.44 12.28
N VAL A 23 -1.37 -1.56 12.76
CA VAL A 23 -1.25 -1.83 14.20
C VAL A 23 -0.35 -0.79 14.87
N LEU A 24 0.78 -0.45 14.24
CA LEU A 24 1.69 0.58 14.75
C LEU A 24 0.98 1.93 14.88
N GLU A 25 0.27 2.38 13.85
CA GLU A 25 -0.49 3.64 13.87
C GLU A 25 -1.53 3.66 14.98
N LYS A 26 -2.28 2.57 15.16
CA LYS A 26 -3.25 2.43 16.24
C LYS A 26 -2.59 2.55 17.61
N VAL A 27 -1.52 1.79 17.85
CA VAL A 27 -0.80 1.80 19.15
C VAL A 27 -0.16 3.15 19.42
N ALA A 28 0.30 3.85 18.39
CA ALA A 28 0.80 5.22 18.49
C ALA A 28 -0.31 6.25 18.76
N GLY A 29 -1.60 5.86 18.73
CA GLY A 29 -2.75 6.72 19.00
C GLY A 29 -3.26 7.49 17.77
N LEU A 30 -2.72 7.24 16.58
CA LEU A 30 -3.10 7.97 15.35
C LEU A 30 -4.51 7.64 14.88
N HIS A 31 -5.12 6.56 15.34
CA HIS A 31 -6.52 6.23 15.05
C HIS A 31 -7.50 6.70 16.14
N GLY A 32 -7.01 7.44 17.13
CA GLY A 32 -7.81 7.96 18.25
C GLY A 32 -7.29 9.31 18.75
N PRO A 33 -6.60 9.39 19.90
CA PRO A 33 -6.23 10.68 20.53
C PRO A 33 -5.44 11.64 19.63
N TYR A 34 -4.66 11.11 18.69
CA TYR A 34 -3.77 11.88 17.82
C TYR A 34 -4.21 11.85 16.36
N ILE A 35 -5.52 11.70 16.10
CA ILE A 35 -6.07 11.57 14.76
C ILE A 35 -5.81 12.79 13.86
N ASP A 36 -5.61 13.97 14.44
CA ASP A 36 -5.22 15.18 13.69
C ASP A 36 -3.88 15.02 12.99
N TYR A 37 -2.97 14.22 13.57
CA TYR A 37 -1.65 13.94 12.99
C TYR A 37 -1.68 12.80 11.98
N HIS A 38 -2.75 12.00 11.94
CA HIS A 38 -2.87 10.84 11.06
C HIS A 38 -2.63 11.19 9.58
N LEU A 39 -3.24 12.29 9.10
CA LEU A 39 -3.12 12.74 7.71
C LEU A 39 -1.65 12.96 7.27
N TYR A 40 -0.79 13.39 8.19
CA TYR A 40 0.60 13.67 7.92
C TYR A 40 1.48 12.43 8.08
N LEU A 41 1.24 11.66 9.16
CA LEU A 41 2.13 10.57 9.57
C LEU A 41 1.85 9.26 8.85
N THR A 42 0.62 8.99 8.39
CA THR A 42 0.30 7.74 7.68
C THR A 42 1.09 7.58 6.37
N ASN A 43 1.41 8.69 5.71
CA ASN A 43 2.19 8.71 4.47
C ASN A 43 3.63 8.18 4.65
N LEU A 44 4.14 8.11 5.89
CA LEU A 44 5.44 7.50 6.18
C LEU A 44 5.48 6.01 5.84
N PHE A 45 4.32 5.34 5.68
CA PHE A 45 4.21 3.99 5.14
C PHE A 45 4.88 3.82 3.78
N ALA A 46 5.02 4.90 3.00
CA ALA A 46 5.74 4.87 1.73
C ALA A 46 7.16 4.31 1.88
N ILE A 47 7.82 4.54 3.01
CA ILE A 47 9.18 4.05 3.28
C ILE A 47 9.24 2.52 3.29
N PRO A 48 8.55 1.80 4.21
CA PRO A 48 8.55 0.34 4.19
C PRO A 48 7.94 -0.23 2.89
N ALA A 49 6.93 0.42 2.30
CA ALA A 49 6.35 0.00 1.03
C ALA A 49 7.38 -0.02 -0.11
N ILE A 50 8.16 1.06 -0.29
CA ILE A 50 9.22 1.14 -1.30
C ILE A 50 10.30 0.10 -1.03
N VAL A 51 10.70 -0.10 0.23
CA VAL A 51 11.69 -1.13 0.59
C VAL A 51 11.21 -2.51 0.15
N VAL A 52 9.95 -2.88 0.45
CA VAL A 52 9.38 -4.17 0.03
C VAL A 52 9.34 -4.29 -1.50
N MET A 53 8.93 -3.24 -2.22
CA MET A 53 8.93 -3.21 -3.70
C MET A 53 10.33 -3.43 -4.29
N VAL A 54 11.35 -2.75 -3.73
CA VAL A 54 12.75 -2.90 -4.13
C VAL A 54 13.23 -4.33 -3.89
N LEU A 55 12.93 -4.90 -2.72
CA LEU A 55 13.31 -6.27 -2.39
C LEU A 55 12.62 -7.28 -3.31
N ALA A 56 11.35 -7.07 -3.64
CA ALA A 56 10.61 -7.92 -4.56
C ALA A 56 11.21 -7.94 -5.97
N LEU A 57 11.54 -6.77 -6.51
CA LEU A 57 12.17 -6.66 -7.83
C LEU A 57 13.60 -7.21 -7.85
N LYS A 58 14.37 -7.02 -6.78
CA LYS A 58 15.70 -7.65 -6.63
C LYS A 58 15.62 -9.17 -6.55
N ASP A 59 14.64 -9.69 -5.83
CA ASP A 59 14.38 -11.12 -5.72
C ASP A 59 13.99 -11.71 -7.09
N LYS A 60 13.10 -11.03 -7.82
CA LYS A 60 12.75 -11.41 -9.19
C LYS A 60 13.97 -11.42 -10.11
N LYS A 61 14.75 -10.34 -10.09
CA LYS A 61 15.98 -10.23 -10.88
C LYS A 61 16.92 -11.41 -10.62
N LYS A 62 17.18 -11.70 -9.34
CA LYS A 62 18.12 -12.75 -8.95
C LYS A 62 17.62 -14.17 -9.29
N ASN A 63 16.38 -14.48 -8.94
CA ASN A 63 15.89 -15.85 -8.91
C ASN A 63 15.08 -16.27 -10.15
N PHE A 64 14.60 -15.31 -10.96
CA PHE A 64 13.87 -15.60 -12.19
C PHE A 64 14.64 -15.19 -13.45
N TYR A 65 15.33 -14.06 -13.40
CA TYR A 65 16.12 -13.53 -14.52
C TYR A 65 17.63 -13.77 -14.36
N GLU A 66 18.05 -14.63 -13.42
CA GLU A 66 19.44 -15.02 -13.21
C GLU A 66 20.43 -13.84 -13.05
N GLY A 67 19.95 -12.73 -12.52
CA GLY A 67 20.72 -11.50 -12.32
C GLY A 67 20.75 -10.55 -13.51
N ASP A 68 20.19 -10.91 -14.67
CA ASP A 68 20.10 -10.04 -15.84
C ASP A 68 18.65 -9.68 -16.19
N MET A 69 18.20 -8.52 -15.71
CA MET A 69 16.82 -8.07 -15.88
C MET A 69 16.80 -6.73 -16.59
N THR A 70 16.10 -6.68 -17.72
CA THR A 70 15.87 -5.45 -18.48
C THR A 70 14.88 -4.52 -17.77
N TYR A 71 14.81 -3.27 -18.21
CA TYR A 71 13.82 -2.31 -17.70
C TYR A 71 12.39 -2.79 -17.95
N GLY A 72 12.09 -3.29 -19.15
CA GLY A 72 10.75 -3.76 -19.53
C GLY A 72 10.29 -4.97 -18.71
N GLU A 73 11.20 -5.93 -18.48
CA GLU A 73 10.91 -7.11 -17.64
C GLU A 73 10.62 -6.74 -16.19
N GLY A 74 11.42 -5.84 -15.61
CA GLY A 74 11.17 -5.39 -14.25
C GLY A 74 9.93 -4.50 -14.12
N MET A 75 9.61 -3.70 -15.15
CA MET A 75 8.34 -2.99 -15.23
C MET A 75 7.17 -3.97 -15.22
N LEU A 76 7.19 -5.00 -16.07
CA LEU A 76 6.15 -6.01 -16.11
C LEU A 76 5.99 -6.71 -14.75
N SER A 77 7.10 -7.12 -14.13
CA SER A 77 7.07 -7.75 -12.81
C SER A 77 6.47 -6.82 -11.74
N GLY A 78 6.87 -5.54 -11.72
CA GLY A 78 6.32 -4.58 -10.77
C GLY A 78 4.84 -4.27 -11.00
N VAL A 79 4.35 -4.23 -12.25
CA VAL A 79 2.92 -4.13 -12.55
C VAL A 79 2.16 -5.35 -12.04
N VAL A 80 2.66 -6.56 -12.30
CA VAL A 80 2.04 -7.80 -11.80
C VAL A 80 2.01 -7.83 -10.28
N LEU A 81 3.10 -7.45 -9.61
CA LEU A 81 3.14 -7.32 -8.15
C LEU A 81 2.12 -6.30 -7.64
N SER A 82 2.03 -5.13 -8.29
CA SER A 82 1.07 -4.08 -7.93
C SER A 82 -0.37 -4.58 -8.06
N LEU A 83 -0.66 -5.39 -9.08
CA LEU A 83 -1.97 -6.02 -9.25
C LEU A 83 -2.27 -7.03 -8.14
N VAL A 84 -1.29 -7.84 -7.73
CA VAL A 84 -1.46 -8.76 -6.58
C VAL A 84 -1.79 -7.96 -5.31
N ILE A 85 -1.03 -6.91 -5.03
CA ILE A 85 -1.25 -6.04 -3.85
C ILE A 85 -2.63 -5.39 -3.92
N ALA A 86 -3.02 -4.86 -5.09
CA ALA A 86 -4.32 -4.25 -5.29
C ALA A 86 -5.46 -5.25 -5.02
N ILE A 87 -5.37 -6.48 -5.52
CA ILE A 87 -6.37 -7.54 -5.25
C ILE A 87 -6.45 -7.89 -3.76
N LEU A 88 -5.33 -7.88 -3.04
CA LEU A 88 -5.32 -8.12 -1.59
C LEU A 88 -5.80 -6.90 -0.78
N SER A 89 -5.78 -5.70 -1.35
CA SER A 89 -6.03 -4.46 -0.63
C SER A 89 -7.43 -4.35 0.00
N PRO A 90 -8.55 -4.82 -0.59
CA PRO A 90 -9.85 -4.79 0.07
C PRO A 90 -9.88 -5.67 1.32
N LEU A 91 -9.23 -6.84 1.27
CA LEU A 91 -9.14 -7.74 2.43
C LEU A 91 -8.31 -7.09 3.55
N THR A 92 -7.14 -6.52 3.23
CA THR A 92 -6.35 -5.82 4.26
C THR A 92 -7.08 -4.61 4.80
N GLN A 93 -7.78 -3.85 3.95
CA GLN A 93 -8.59 -2.71 4.37
C GLN A 93 -9.72 -3.15 5.30
N TRP A 94 -10.37 -4.29 5.03
CA TRP A 94 -11.41 -4.84 5.88
C TRP A 94 -10.85 -5.23 7.25
N ILE A 95 -9.70 -5.93 7.29
CA ILE A 95 -9.02 -6.27 8.54
C ILE A 95 -8.66 -5.00 9.32
N THR A 96 -8.12 -3.98 8.65
CA THR A 96 -7.81 -2.69 9.28
C THR A 96 -9.06 -2.06 9.88
N SER A 97 -10.12 -1.89 9.09
CA SER A 97 -11.30 -1.12 9.48
C SER A 97 -12.21 -1.83 10.49
N TYR A 98 -12.20 -3.16 10.56
CA TYR A 98 -13.14 -3.91 11.41
C TYR A 98 -12.46 -4.72 12.52
N ILE A 99 -11.16 -5.03 12.39
CA ILE A 99 -10.43 -5.81 13.40
C ILE A 99 -9.38 -4.95 14.09
N ILE A 100 -8.52 -4.27 13.33
CA ILE A 100 -7.43 -3.49 13.92
C ILE A 100 -8.00 -2.24 14.60
N THR A 101 -8.79 -1.44 13.89
CA THR A 101 -9.26 -0.13 14.35
C THR A 101 -10.74 0.14 14.04
N PRO A 102 -11.68 -0.63 14.62
CA PRO A 102 -13.13 -0.40 14.44
C PRO A 102 -13.60 1.03 14.79
N GLU A 103 -12.84 1.74 15.63
CA GLU A 103 -13.11 3.11 16.06
C GLU A 103 -12.66 4.19 15.07
N PHE A 104 -11.84 3.86 14.06
CA PHE A 104 -11.21 4.87 13.19
C PHE A 104 -12.23 5.70 12.42
N PHE A 105 -13.18 5.06 11.75
CA PHE A 105 -14.19 5.80 10.95
C PHE A 105 -15.06 6.72 11.82
N PRO A 106 -15.65 6.26 12.95
CA PRO A 106 -16.36 7.16 13.86
C PRO A 106 -15.50 8.35 14.33
N ASN A 107 -14.25 8.09 14.71
CA ASN A 107 -13.35 9.13 15.20
C ASN A 107 -13.02 10.16 14.12
N VAL A 108 -12.67 9.72 12.90
CA VAL A 108 -12.27 10.64 11.83
C VAL A 108 -13.47 11.41 11.29
N ILE A 109 -14.66 10.82 11.24
CA ILE A 109 -15.90 11.51 10.84
C ILE A 109 -16.18 12.66 11.80
N LYS A 110 -16.27 12.37 13.09
CA LYS A 110 -16.55 13.37 14.12
C LYS A 110 -15.50 14.48 14.09
N ARG A 111 -14.21 14.10 14.05
CA ARG A 111 -13.13 15.07 14.07
C ARG A 111 -13.09 15.94 12.81
N SER A 112 -13.39 15.38 11.64
CA SER A 112 -13.38 16.14 10.39
C SER A 112 -14.48 17.19 10.34
N VAL A 113 -15.62 16.95 10.99
CA VAL A 113 -16.69 17.95 11.16
C VAL A 113 -16.27 19.02 12.18
N GLU A 114 -15.68 18.64 13.32
CA GLU A 114 -15.18 19.58 14.34
C GLU A 114 -14.13 20.55 13.77
N LEU A 115 -13.28 20.08 12.84
CA LEU A 115 -12.28 20.88 12.15
C LEU A 115 -12.83 21.67 10.96
N GLY A 116 -14.10 21.50 10.60
CA GLY A 116 -14.75 22.20 9.50
C GLY A 116 -14.40 21.68 8.10
N PHE A 117 -13.81 20.49 7.96
CA PHE A 117 -13.55 19.87 6.66
C PHE A 117 -14.83 19.38 5.97
N TYR A 118 -15.87 19.06 6.76
CA TYR A 118 -17.18 18.66 6.26
C TYR A 118 -18.27 19.43 7.01
N ALA A 119 -19.39 19.70 6.32
CA ALA A 119 -20.49 20.47 6.89
C ALA A 119 -21.28 19.69 7.98
N ASN A 120 -21.34 18.36 7.86
CA ASN A 120 -22.02 17.47 8.80
C ASN A 120 -21.45 16.04 8.72
N GLU A 121 -21.83 15.19 9.68
CA GLU A 121 -21.32 13.81 9.76
C GLU A 121 -21.77 12.94 8.58
N ALA A 122 -22.92 13.20 7.95
CA ALA A 122 -23.39 12.42 6.80
C ALA A 122 -22.50 12.66 5.57
N ASP A 123 -22.11 13.91 5.32
CA ASP A 123 -21.17 14.27 4.25
C ASP A 123 -19.81 13.60 4.49
N ALA A 124 -19.30 13.63 5.71
CA ALA A 124 -18.06 12.97 6.09
C ALA A 124 -18.16 11.43 5.95
N ALA A 125 -19.27 10.81 6.38
CA ALA A 125 -19.50 9.37 6.30
C ALA A 125 -19.58 8.86 4.84
N SER A 126 -19.99 9.70 3.90
CA SER A 126 -19.96 9.37 2.47
C SER A 126 -18.54 9.10 1.95
N TYR A 127 -17.53 9.72 2.58
CA TYR A 127 -16.12 9.55 2.27
C TYR A 127 -15.44 8.53 3.20
N PHE A 128 -15.61 8.65 4.51
CA PHE A 128 -14.98 7.81 5.53
C PHE A 128 -15.75 6.52 5.78
N ASN A 129 -15.67 5.62 4.81
CA ASN A 129 -16.26 4.29 4.93
C ASN A 129 -15.40 3.24 4.22
N TYR A 130 -15.62 1.98 4.59
CA TYR A 130 -14.91 0.84 4.02
C TYR A 130 -15.03 0.78 2.49
N GLY A 131 -16.24 0.96 1.94
CA GLY A 131 -16.45 0.84 0.50
C GLY A 131 -15.66 1.86 -0.32
N ASN A 132 -15.54 3.09 0.18
CA ASN A 132 -14.71 4.11 -0.43
C ASN A 132 -13.22 3.82 -0.22
N TYR A 133 -12.80 3.46 1.00
CA TYR A 133 -11.40 3.18 1.31
C TYR A 133 -10.86 1.95 0.58
N ALA A 134 -11.65 0.89 0.43
CA ALA A 134 -11.28 -0.31 -0.32
C ALA A 134 -11.09 -0.01 -1.82
N ARG A 135 -11.98 0.79 -2.42
CA ARG A 135 -11.84 1.23 -3.82
C ARG A 135 -10.62 2.13 -4.01
N GLN A 136 -10.43 3.11 -3.14
CA GLN A 136 -9.26 3.99 -3.17
C GLN A 136 -7.97 3.18 -2.99
N GLY A 137 -7.91 2.28 -2.00
CA GLY A 137 -6.77 1.41 -1.75
C GLY A 137 -6.40 0.56 -2.96
N PHE A 138 -7.38 -0.04 -3.63
CA PHE A 138 -7.18 -0.80 -4.87
C PHE A 138 -6.55 0.06 -5.98
N LEU A 139 -7.14 1.23 -6.26
CA LEU A 139 -6.67 2.13 -7.31
C LEU A 139 -5.30 2.72 -7.00
N MET A 140 -5.08 3.14 -5.75
CA MET A 140 -3.81 3.71 -5.30
C MET A 140 -2.70 2.68 -5.30
N ALA A 141 -2.96 1.42 -4.91
CA ALA A 141 -1.97 0.34 -4.98
C ALA A 141 -1.49 0.10 -6.41
N LEU A 142 -2.40 0.11 -7.40
CA LEU A 142 -2.03 0.01 -8.81
C LEU A 142 -1.21 1.23 -9.26
N MET A 143 -1.72 2.43 -9.03
CA MET A 143 -1.08 3.66 -9.51
C MET A 143 0.30 3.88 -8.87
N MET A 144 0.38 3.84 -7.54
CA MET A 144 1.64 4.04 -6.82
C MET A 144 2.61 2.89 -7.05
N GLY A 145 2.12 1.66 -7.20
CA GLY A 145 2.96 0.51 -7.51
C GLY A 145 3.64 0.63 -8.88
N VAL A 146 2.91 1.09 -9.91
CA VAL A 146 3.46 1.38 -11.24
C VAL A 146 4.49 2.51 -11.19
N ILE A 147 4.16 3.64 -10.55
CA ILE A 147 5.05 4.80 -10.42
C ILE A 147 6.34 4.41 -9.68
N THR A 148 6.20 3.74 -8.54
CA THR A 148 7.33 3.28 -7.73
C THR A 148 8.21 2.33 -8.53
N THR A 149 7.62 1.39 -9.26
CA THR A 149 8.37 0.46 -10.11
C THR A 149 9.16 1.20 -11.17
N ALA A 150 8.57 2.19 -11.85
CA ALA A 150 9.25 2.98 -12.87
C ALA A 150 10.50 3.68 -12.32
N ILE A 151 10.38 4.29 -11.14
CA ILE A 151 11.51 4.96 -10.47
C ILE A 151 12.56 3.93 -10.05
N VAL A 152 12.15 2.87 -9.35
CA VAL A 152 13.04 1.84 -8.81
C VAL A 152 13.82 1.12 -9.92
N MET A 153 13.19 0.86 -11.06
CA MET A 153 13.80 0.15 -12.17
C MET A 153 14.94 0.91 -12.86
N ILE A 154 15.00 2.24 -12.70
CA ILE A 154 16.16 3.04 -13.15
C ILE A 154 17.44 2.55 -12.45
N PHE A 155 17.34 2.16 -11.18
CA PHE A 155 18.45 1.71 -10.34
C PHE A 155 18.68 0.19 -10.37
N ILE A 156 17.61 -0.61 -10.54
CA ILE A 156 17.71 -2.08 -10.49
C ILE A 156 18.07 -2.71 -11.83
N LYS A 157 17.72 -2.09 -12.97
CA LYS A 157 17.99 -2.67 -14.30
C LYS A 157 19.47 -3.03 -14.46
N SER A 158 19.74 -4.15 -15.11
CA SER A 158 21.11 -4.45 -15.52
C SER A 158 21.55 -3.48 -16.61
N LYS A 159 22.79 -3.00 -16.53
CA LYS A 159 23.43 -2.39 -17.70
C LYS A 159 23.64 -3.55 -18.67
N SER A 160 22.95 -3.54 -19.80
CA SER A 160 23.16 -4.51 -20.88
C SER A 160 24.66 -4.67 -21.07
N LYS A 161 25.18 -5.89 -20.83
CA LYS A 161 26.51 -6.24 -21.33
C LYS A 161 26.34 -6.32 -22.84
N LYS A 162 26.73 -5.25 -23.54
CA LYS A 162 27.14 -5.39 -24.93
C LYS A 162 28.32 -6.36 -24.99
#